data_AF-A0A7W4NSI5-F1
#
_entry.id   AF-A0A7W4NSI5-F1
#
_cell.length_a   1.000
_cell.length_b   1.000
_cell.length_c   1.000
_cell.angle_alpha   90.00
_cell.angle_beta   90.00
_cell.angle_gamma   90.00
#
_symmetry.space_group_name_H-M   'P 1'
#
loop_
_entity.id
_entity.type
_entity.pdbx_description
1 polymer ?
#
loop_
_entity_poly.entity_id
_entity_poly.type
_entity_poly.pdbx_seq_one_letter_code
_entity_poly.pdbx_strand_id
1 'polypeptide(L)'
;MNARQADRYRVGQVFLVGDAAHIHPPTGGQGLNTSVQDAYNLGWKLAAVLGGAPAALLETYEEERRPVAAGMLGLATGLLEKARQGEMRRGREVHQLDLGCRGSSLALDLAGDGRRVEAGDRMPDAVVRGAGGQERRLFDLLAGPHWTLLVGEGAPAVAPLAEKERLESYLSGVL
;
A
#
# COMPACT_ATOMS: atom_id res chain seq x y z
N MET A 1 23.64 6.73 14.74
CA MET A 1 22.26 6.51 14.24
C MET A 1 22.27 5.21 13.46
N ASN A 2 21.26 4.37 13.65
CA ASN A 2 21.18 3.05 13.05
C ASN A 2 20.19 3.05 11.90
N ALA A 3 20.54 2.35 10.84
CA ALA A 3 19.71 2.03 9.69
C ALA A 3 19.70 0.51 9.57
N ARG A 4 18.56 -0.14 9.79
CA ARG A 4 18.45 -1.61 9.82
C ARG A 4 17.15 -2.06 9.19
N GLN A 5 17.18 -3.23 8.58
CA GLN A 5 16.02 -3.89 8.01
C GLN A 5 16.18 -5.41 8.17
N ALA A 6 15.10 -6.11 8.48
CA ALA A 6 15.07 -7.56 8.54
C ALA A 6 15.09 -8.15 7.11
N ASP A 7 15.80 -9.28 6.95
CA ASP A 7 15.86 -9.99 5.67
C ASP A 7 14.50 -10.57 5.26
N ARG A 8 13.68 -10.96 6.25
CA ARG A 8 12.32 -11.44 6.09
C ARG A 8 11.38 -10.76 7.05
N TYR A 9 10.18 -10.45 6.58
CA TYR A 9 9.08 -9.88 7.35
C TYR A 9 8.09 -10.97 7.78
N ARG A 10 8.14 -12.16 7.17
CA ARG A 10 7.32 -13.31 7.55
C ARG A 10 8.13 -14.59 7.70
N VAL A 11 7.84 -15.34 8.76
CA VAL A 11 8.27 -16.74 8.93
C VAL A 11 7.07 -17.56 9.40
N GLY A 12 6.51 -18.39 8.52
CA GLY A 12 5.30 -19.17 8.80
C GLY A 12 4.11 -18.27 9.13
N GLN A 13 3.64 -18.32 10.39
CA GLN A 13 2.51 -17.51 10.89
C GLN A 13 2.96 -16.27 11.68
N VAL A 14 4.27 -16.01 11.76
CA VAL A 14 4.84 -14.88 12.50
C VAL A 14 5.21 -13.76 11.54
N PHE A 15 4.85 -12.53 11.90
CA PHE A 15 5.08 -11.32 11.11
C PHE A 15 5.85 -10.28 11.93
N LEU A 16 6.79 -9.59 11.27
CA LEU A 16 7.46 -8.41 11.81
C LEU A 16 6.85 -7.17 11.17
N VAL A 17 6.54 -6.16 11.99
CA VAL A 17 5.88 -4.91 11.55
C VAL A 17 6.59 -3.71 12.19
N GLY A 18 6.76 -2.62 11.42
CA GLY A 18 7.34 -1.38 11.93
C GLY A 18 8.77 -1.54 12.45
N ASP A 19 9.07 -0.95 13.62
CA ASP A 19 10.40 -0.99 14.25
C ASP A 19 10.97 -2.41 14.49
N ALA A 20 10.09 -3.42 14.57
CA ALA A 20 10.52 -4.83 14.65
C ALA A 20 11.11 -5.34 13.32
N ALA A 21 10.70 -4.75 12.20
CA ALA A 21 11.12 -5.12 10.85
C ALA A 21 12.16 -4.15 10.26
N HIS A 22 12.11 -2.86 10.61
CA HIS A 22 13.00 -1.84 10.07
C HIS A 22 13.14 -0.64 11.00
N ILE A 23 14.33 -0.06 11.07
CA ILE A 23 14.61 1.12 11.90
C ILE A 23 15.33 2.14 11.02
N HIS A 24 14.79 3.36 10.98
CA HIS A 24 15.33 4.47 10.19
C HIS A 24 15.89 5.59 11.08
N PRO A 25 16.89 6.36 10.62
CA PRO A 25 17.22 7.64 11.22
C PRO A 25 16.00 8.59 11.30
N PRO A 26 15.83 9.38 12.37
CA PRO A 26 14.66 10.26 12.55
C PRO A 26 14.64 11.47 11.60
N THR A 27 15.70 11.68 10.82
CA THR A 27 15.89 12.84 9.93
C THR A 27 14.76 13.00 8.91
N GLY A 28 14.15 11.90 8.46
CA GLY A 28 12.98 11.89 7.58
C GLY A 28 11.63 12.01 8.29
N GLY A 29 11.52 11.70 9.59
CA GLY A 29 10.24 11.70 10.32
C GLY A 29 9.26 10.60 9.91
N GLN A 30 9.75 9.53 9.29
CA GLN A 30 8.91 8.51 8.63
C GLN A 30 8.65 7.25 9.46
N GLY A 31 9.42 6.98 10.52
CA GLY A 31 9.38 5.69 11.23
C GLY A 31 7.95 5.26 11.65
N LEU A 32 7.22 6.15 12.32
CA LEU A 32 5.83 5.88 12.71
C LEU A 32 4.91 5.74 11.49
N ASN A 33 5.04 6.63 10.50
CA ASN A 33 4.19 6.63 9.32
C ASN A 33 4.36 5.33 8.50
N THR A 34 5.59 4.88 8.27
CA THR A 34 5.88 3.59 7.62
C THR A 34 5.31 2.43 8.43
N SER A 35 5.51 2.44 9.76
CA SER A 35 5.01 1.39 10.65
C SER A 35 3.48 1.27 10.62
N VAL A 36 2.76 2.40 10.63
CA VAL A 36 1.29 2.43 10.51
C VAL A 36 0.86 1.87 9.16
N GLN A 37 1.54 2.23 8.07
CA GLN A 37 1.22 1.69 6.75
C GLN A 37 1.48 0.18 6.64
N ASP A 38 2.51 -0.33 7.30
CA ASP A 38 2.76 -1.78 7.35
C ASP A 38 1.63 -2.51 8.07
N ALA A 39 1.22 -2.00 9.23
CA ALA A 39 0.12 -2.58 10.00
C ALA A 39 -1.21 -2.50 9.23
N TYR A 40 -1.47 -1.38 8.55
CA TYR A 40 -2.66 -1.22 7.72
C TYR A 40 -2.67 -2.22 6.56
N ASN A 41 -1.54 -2.40 5.88
CA ASN A 41 -1.39 -3.36 4.79
C ASN A 41 -1.61 -4.81 5.25
N LEU A 42 -1.02 -5.21 6.38
CA LEU A 42 -1.15 -6.57 6.90
C LEU A 42 -2.54 -6.86 7.48
N GLY A 43 -3.16 -5.86 8.12
CA GLY A 43 -4.40 -6.03 8.88
C GLY A 43 -5.57 -6.54 8.03
N TRP A 44 -5.81 -5.94 6.86
CA TRP A 44 -6.90 -6.39 5.99
C TRP A 44 -6.62 -7.78 5.39
N LYS A 45 -5.36 -8.10 5.08
CA LYS A 45 -4.96 -9.41 4.56
C LYS A 45 -5.20 -10.51 5.59
N LEU A 46 -4.85 -10.26 6.85
CA LEU A 46 -5.15 -11.16 7.96
C LEU A 46 -6.66 -11.39 8.11
N ALA A 47 -7.45 -10.31 8.11
CA ALA A 47 -8.91 -10.41 8.21
C ALA A 47 -9.50 -11.23 7.05
N ALA A 48 -9.04 -11.01 5.82
CA ALA A 48 -9.47 -11.76 4.64
C ALA A 48 -9.14 -13.25 4.75
N VAL A 49 -7.92 -13.61 5.16
CA VAL A 49 -7.53 -15.02 5.33
C VAL A 49 -8.30 -15.69 6.47
N LEU A 50 -8.54 -14.99 7.58
CA LEU A 50 -9.42 -15.48 8.65
C LEU A 50 -10.87 -15.67 8.17
N GLY A 51 -11.30 -14.88 7.18
CA GLY A 51 -12.58 -15.02 6.47
C GLY A 51 -12.60 -16.12 5.39
N GLY A 52 -11.50 -16.85 5.20
CA GLY A 52 -11.40 -17.97 4.26
C GLY A 52 -10.73 -17.65 2.93
N ALA A 53 -10.13 -16.46 2.76
CA ALA A 53 -9.28 -16.20 1.59
C ALA A 53 -8.01 -17.08 1.62
N PRO A 54 -7.38 -17.35 0.45
CA PRO A 54 -6.14 -18.13 0.37
C PRO A 54 -5.00 -17.56 1.23
N ALA A 55 -4.30 -18.42 1.97
CA ALA A 55 -3.18 -18.03 2.83
C ALA A 55 -2.00 -17.37 2.06
N ALA A 56 -1.88 -17.64 0.76
CA ALA A 56 -0.91 -17.02 -0.13
C ALA A 56 -1.07 -15.49 -0.20
N LEU A 57 -2.26 -14.95 0.08
CA LEU A 57 -2.48 -13.50 0.20
C LEU A 57 -1.52 -12.85 1.23
N LEU A 58 -1.12 -13.57 2.28
CA LEU A 58 -0.21 -13.04 3.30
C LEU A 58 1.26 -12.98 2.84
N GLU A 59 1.61 -13.63 1.72
CA GLU A 59 2.96 -13.53 1.14
C GLU A 59 3.19 -12.14 0.54
N THR A 60 2.13 -11.56 0.00
CA THR A 60 2.13 -10.20 -0.58
C THR A 60 2.47 -9.10 0.44
N TYR A 61 2.37 -9.37 1.74
CA TYR A 61 2.80 -8.42 2.76
C TYR A 61 4.30 -8.12 2.68
N GLU A 62 5.13 -9.15 2.61
CA GLU A 62 6.59 -8.99 2.51
C GLU A 62 6.97 -8.43 1.14
N GLU A 63 6.33 -8.96 0.09
CA GLU A 63 6.49 -8.50 -1.30
C GLU A 63 6.31 -6.99 -1.44
N GLU A 64 5.27 -6.45 -0.81
CA GLU A 64 4.93 -5.02 -0.89
C GLU A 64 5.74 -4.16 0.08
N ARG A 65 5.84 -4.58 1.35
CA ARG A 65 6.31 -3.69 2.42
C ARG A 65 7.81 -3.70 2.62
N ARG A 66 8.50 -4.79 2.28
CA ARG A 66 9.96 -4.85 2.40
C ARG A 66 10.66 -3.90 1.42
N PRO A 67 10.31 -3.84 0.12
CA PRO A 67 10.92 -2.88 -0.81
C PRO A 67 10.60 -1.42 -0.45
N VAL A 68 9.37 -1.14 0.01
CA VAL A 68 8.98 0.20 0.45
C VAL A 68 9.82 0.66 1.65
N ALA A 69 9.95 -0.17 2.68
CA ALA A 69 10.79 0.15 3.83
C ALA A 69 12.27 0.32 3.45
N ALA A 70 12.79 -0.48 2.51
CA ALA A 70 14.15 -0.31 1.99
C ALA A 70 14.34 1.06 1.32
N GLY A 71 13.38 1.49 0.50
CA GLY A 71 13.39 2.81 -0.13
C GLY A 71 13.35 3.96 0.88
N MET A 72 12.52 3.84 1.92
CA MET A 72 12.45 4.84 3.01
C MET A 72 13.74 4.88 3.85
N LEU A 73 14.37 3.73 4.07
CA LEU A 73 15.67 3.65 4.73
C LEU A 73 16.75 4.39 3.94
N GLY A 74 16.77 4.18 2.61
CA GLY A 74 17.68 4.89 1.71
C GLY A 74 17.47 6.41 1.75
N LEU A 75 16.21 6.84 1.67
CA LEU A 75 15.85 8.27 1.76
C LEU A 75 16.28 8.89 3.09
N ALA A 76 15.94 8.26 4.22
CA ALA A 76 16.28 8.76 5.55
C ALA A 76 17.80 8.83 5.78
N THR A 77 18.54 7.84 5.26
CA THR A 77 20.01 7.81 5.32
C THR A 77 20.61 8.94 4.48
N GLY A 78 20.12 9.15 3.25
CA GLY A 78 20.57 10.27 2.40
C GLY A 78 20.29 11.63 3.02
N LEU A 79 19.13 11.81 3.66
CA LEU A 79 18.80 13.03 4.40
C LEU A 79 19.72 13.24 5.61
N LEU A 80 20.11 12.17 6.31
CA LEU A 80 21.06 12.26 7.42
C LEU A 80 22.44 12.72 6.95
N GLU A 81 22.95 12.21 5.84
CA GLU A 81 24.25 12.64 5.32
C GLU A 81 24.23 14.10 4.88
N LYS A 82 23.17 14.56 4.20
CA LYS A 82 22.99 15.98 3.88
C LYS A 82 22.87 16.86 5.13
N ALA A 83 22.20 16.36 6.18
CA ALA A 83 22.11 17.04 7.47
C ALA A 83 23.48 17.35 8.07
N ARG A 84 24.38 16.37 8.02
CA ARG A 84 25.75 16.50 8.53
C ARG A 84 26.58 17.53 7.76
N GLN A 85 26.21 17.77 6.50
CA GLN A 85 26.83 18.77 5.63
C GLN A 85 26.18 20.17 5.78
N GLY A 86 25.19 20.32 6.67
CA GLY A 86 24.48 21.59 6.89
C GLY A 86 23.32 21.83 5.93
N GLU A 87 22.98 20.87 5.07
CA GLU A 87 21.93 20.99 4.06
C GLU A 87 20.71 20.15 4.44
N MET A 88 19.75 20.74 5.16
CA MET A 88 18.50 20.06 5.50
C MET A 88 17.30 20.60 4.72
N ARG A 89 16.78 19.77 3.81
CA ARG A 89 15.51 20.01 3.11
C ARG A 89 14.73 18.71 3.00
N ARG A 90 13.47 18.75 3.45
CA ARG A 90 12.51 17.65 3.32
C ARG A 90 11.61 17.95 2.12
N GLY A 91 11.67 17.11 1.09
CA GLY A 91 10.82 17.25 -0.08
C GLY A 91 9.53 16.44 0.03
N ARG A 92 8.77 16.37 -1.07
CA ARG A 92 7.49 15.63 -1.14
C ARG A 92 7.67 14.14 -0.82
N GLU A 93 8.83 13.57 -1.13
CA GLU A 93 9.17 12.17 -0.90
C GLU A 93 9.07 11.75 0.58
N VAL A 94 9.17 12.69 1.53
CA VAL A 94 8.98 12.34 2.95
C VAL A 94 7.51 12.18 3.36
N HIS A 95 6.56 12.64 2.54
CA HIS A 95 5.13 12.56 2.83
C HIS A 95 4.55 11.16 2.63
N GLN A 96 5.26 10.27 1.91
CA GLN A 96 4.86 8.88 1.68
C GLN A 96 3.51 8.68 0.97
N LEU A 97 2.99 9.72 0.33
CA LEU A 97 1.73 9.66 -0.42
C LEU A 97 1.90 9.03 -1.81
N ASP A 98 3.13 9.07 -2.32
CA ASP A 98 3.51 8.55 -3.64
C ASP A 98 4.08 7.11 -3.55
N LEU A 99 3.95 6.45 -2.39
CA LEU A 99 4.36 5.05 -2.24
C LEU A 99 3.39 4.14 -2.99
N GLY A 100 3.93 3.33 -3.91
CA GLY A 100 3.20 2.33 -4.67
C GLY A 100 3.74 0.93 -4.42
N CYS A 101 2.91 -0.06 -4.74
CA CYS A 101 3.16 -1.50 -4.65
C CYS A 101 3.15 -2.12 -6.06
N ARG A 102 3.63 -1.40 -7.08
CA ARG A 102 3.54 -1.80 -8.50
C ARG A 102 4.20 -3.15 -8.83
N GLY A 103 5.18 -3.56 -8.03
CA GLY A 103 5.83 -4.88 -8.16
C GLY A 103 5.13 -6.02 -7.43
N SER A 104 3.99 -5.75 -6.79
CA SER A 104 3.19 -6.76 -6.08
C SER A 104 2.47 -7.66 -7.07
N SER A 105 2.34 -8.93 -6.70
CA SER A 105 1.40 -9.87 -7.31
C SER A 105 -0.05 -9.36 -7.30
N LEU A 106 -0.43 -8.47 -6.35
CA LEU A 106 -1.75 -7.82 -6.32
C LEU A 106 -1.85 -6.59 -7.24
N ALA A 107 -0.79 -6.20 -7.95
CA ALA A 107 -0.80 -5.05 -8.86
C ALA A 107 -0.98 -5.52 -10.31
N LEU A 108 -2.21 -5.89 -10.67
CA LEU A 108 -2.54 -6.29 -12.04
C LEU A 108 -2.96 -5.09 -12.90
N ASP A 109 -2.10 -4.68 -13.83
CA ASP A 109 -2.47 -3.74 -14.89
C ASP A 109 -2.91 -4.50 -16.15
N LEU A 110 -4.23 -4.67 -16.29
CA LEU A 110 -4.82 -5.39 -17.42
C LEU A 110 -5.05 -4.51 -18.66
N ALA A 111 -4.94 -3.20 -18.52
CA ALA A 111 -5.23 -2.25 -19.60
C ALA A 111 -3.96 -1.67 -20.24
N GLY A 112 -2.85 -1.56 -19.49
CA GLY A 112 -1.52 -1.23 -20.00
C GLY A 112 -1.44 0.09 -20.78
N ASP A 113 -2.35 1.03 -20.53
CA ASP A 113 -2.58 2.18 -21.40
C ASP A 113 -1.83 3.46 -20.99
N GLY A 114 -0.85 3.35 -20.08
CA GLY A 114 0.01 4.47 -19.68
C GLY A 114 -0.76 5.58 -18.95
N ARG A 115 -1.82 5.22 -18.21
CA ARG A 115 -2.57 6.17 -17.38
C ARG A 115 -1.71 6.81 -16.30
N ARG A 116 -2.15 7.98 -15.82
CA ARG A 116 -1.52 8.71 -14.70
C ARG A 116 -1.54 7.95 -13.36
N VAL A 117 -2.38 6.92 -13.23
CA VAL A 117 -2.49 6.05 -12.06
C VAL A 117 -2.39 4.62 -12.57
N GLU A 118 -1.45 3.87 -12.02
CA GLU A 118 -1.17 2.49 -12.40
C GLU A 118 -1.62 1.52 -11.31
N ALA A 119 -1.76 0.24 -11.64
CA ALA A 119 -2.04 -0.80 -10.66
C ALA A 119 -0.92 -0.82 -9.58
N GLY A 120 -1.32 -0.92 -8.32
CA GLY A 120 -0.41 -0.83 -7.18
C GLY A 120 -0.14 0.59 -6.70
N ASP A 121 -0.54 1.64 -7.41
CA ASP A 121 -0.50 3.00 -6.86
C ASP A 121 -1.57 3.21 -5.80
N ARG A 122 -1.29 4.11 -4.84
CA ARG A 122 -2.34 4.63 -3.97
C ARG A 122 -3.37 5.37 -4.83
N MET A 123 -4.64 5.05 -4.66
CA MET A 123 -5.72 5.80 -5.31
C MET A 123 -5.63 7.28 -4.92
N PRO A 124 -5.47 8.22 -5.87
CA PRO A 124 -5.49 9.64 -5.57
C PRO A 124 -6.88 10.06 -5.06
N ASP A 125 -6.89 11.05 -4.18
CA ASP A 125 -8.15 11.66 -3.77
C ASP A 125 -8.67 12.63 -4.85
N ALA A 126 -9.99 12.66 -5.02
CA ALA A 126 -10.66 13.48 -6.02
C ALA A 126 -12.04 13.90 -5.50
N VAL A 127 -12.55 15.03 -5.97
CA VAL A 127 -13.94 15.42 -5.71
C VAL A 127 -14.83 14.75 -6.77
N VAL A 128 -15.79 13.97 -6.31
CA VAL A 128 -16.81 13.32 -7.14
C VAL A 128 -18.19 13.91 -6.84
N ARG A 129 -19.07 13.89 -7.84
CA ARG A 129 -20.47 14.31 -7.69
C ARG A 129 -21.38 13.10 -7.60
N GLY A 130 -22.22 13.05 -6.56
CA GLY A 130 -23.27 12.04 -6.46
C GLY A 130 -24.44 12.34 -7.40
N ALA A 131 -25.35 11.38 -7.55
CA ALA A 131 -26.54 11.51 -8.41
C ALA A 131 -27.44 12.72 -8.05
N GLY A 132 -27.43 13.15 -6.79
CA GLY A 132 -28.14 14.36 -6.32
C GLY A 132 -27.35 15.66 -6.46
N GLY A 133 -26.19 15.64 -7.12
CA GLY A 133 -25.32 16.81 -7.34
C GLY A 133 -24.38 17.15 -6.18
N GLN A 134 -24.50 16.48 -5.03
CA GLN A 134 -23.62 16.71 -3.88
C GLN A 134 -22.17 16.34 -4.18
N GLU A 135 -21.24 17.18 -3.75
CA GLU A 135 -19.81 16.91 -3.83
C GLU A 135 -19.36 16.04 -2.65
N ARG A 136 -18.51 15.05 -2.92
CA ARG A 136 -17.85 14.23 -1.90
C ARG A 136 -16.41 13.95 -2.31
N ARG A 137 -15.52 13.75 -1.33
CA ARG A 137 -14.16 13.28 -1.59
C ARG A 137 -14.20 11.78 -1.85
N LEU A 138 -13.40 11.32 -2.81
CA LEU A 138 -13.23 9.90 -3.08
C LEU A 138 -12.68 9.18 -1.85
N PHE A 139 -11.78 9.83 -1.10
CA PHE A 139 -11.28 9.28 0.16
C PHE A 139 -12.40 8.94 1.15
N ASP A 140 -13.41 9.81 1.31
CA ASP A 140 -14.51 9.57 2.26
C ASP A 140 -15.38 8.38 1.84
N LEU A 141 -15.41 8.06 0.54
CA LEU A 141 -16.14 6.92 -0.01
C LEU A 141 -15.35 5.62 0.10
N LEU A 142 -14.02 5.68 -0.01
CA LEU A 142 -13.13 4.52 -0.04
C LEU A 142 -12.47 4.22 1.32
N ALA A 143 -12.71 5.04 2.34
CA ALA A 143 -12.09 4.88 3.65
C ALA A 143 -12.52 3.56 4.30
N GLY A 144 -11.58 2.63 4.44
CA GLY A 144 -11.77 1.38 5.15
C GLY A 144 -10.97 0.21 4.56
N PRO A 145 -11.11 -0.99 5.15
CA PRO A 145 -10.42 -2.19 4.71
C PRO A 145 -11.14 -2.93 3.58
N HIS A 146 -12.28 -2.42 3.11
CA HIS A 146 -13.14 -3.10 2.15
C HIS A 146 -12.61 -2.93 0.72
N TRP A 147 -12.84 -3.95 -0.11
CA TRP A 147 -12.57 -3.87 -1.54
C TRP A 147 -13.60 -3.01 -2.24
N THR A 148 -13.13 -2.10 -3.09
CA THR A 148 -14.01 -1.27 -3.92
C THR A 148 -13.76 -1.53 -5.39
N LEU A 149 -14.84 -1.80 -6.12
CA LEU A 149 -14.84 -1.82 -7.58
C LEU A 149 -15.33 -0.47 -8.08
N LEU A 150 -14.48 0.24 -8.82
CA LEU A 150 -14.86 1.47 -9.50
C LEU A 150 -15.14 1.15 -10.97
N VAL A 151 -16.34 1.53 -11.40
CA VAL A 151 -16.86 1.25 -12.74
C VAL A 151 -16.98 2.58 -13.46
N GLY A 152 -16.24 2.73 -14.56
CA GLY A 152 -16.32 3.91 -15.42
C GLY A 152 -17.63 3.96 -16.21
N GLU A 153 -17.96 5.13 -16.74
CA GLU A 153 -19.12 5.30 -17.60
C GLU A 153 -19.03 4.38 -18.84
N GLY A 154 -20.12 3.69 -19.17
CA GLY A 154 -20.19 2.76 -20.29
C GLY A 154 -19.59 1.37 -20.03
N ALA A 155 -19.04 1.09 -18.84
CA ALA A 155 -18.62 -0.25 -18.48
C ALA A 155 -19.83 -1.19 -18.25
N PRO A 156 -19.70 -2.49 -18.56
CA PRO A 156 -20.80 -3.44 -18.40
C PRO A 156 -21.26 -3.51 -16.94
N ALA A 157 -22.56 -3.74 -16.73
CA ALA A 157 -23.10 -3.92 -15.39
C ALA A 157 -22.39 -5.10 -14.70
N VAL A 158 -21.80 -4.84 -13.54
CA VAL A 158 -21.12 -5.85 -12.74
C VAL A 158 -22.06 -6.31 -11.62
N ALA A 159 -22.38 -7.60 -11.60
CA ALA A 159 -23.17 -8.18 -10.52
C ALA A 159 -22.36 -8.12 -9.20
N PRO A 160 -22.98 -7.73 -8.07
CA PRO A 160 -22.30 -7.79 -6.79
C PRO A 160 -22.03 -9.24 -6.40
N LEU A 161 -20.76 -9.66 -6.42
CA LEU A 161 -20.30 -10.91 -5.81
C LEU A 161 -20.04 -10.72 -4.31
N ALA A 162 -20.14 -11.81 -3.55
CA ALA A 162 -19.70 -11.81 -2.15
C ALA A 162 -18.19 -11.52 -2.07
N GLU A 163 -17.73 -10.86 -1.02
CA GLU A 163 -16.33 -10.42 -0.88
C GLU A 163 -15.33 -11.58 -1.00
N LYS A 164 -15.67 -12.73 -0.42
CA LYS A 164 -14.89 -13.98 -0.54
C LYS A 164 -14.72 -14.42 -1.99
N GLU A 165 -15.81 -14.46 -2.76
CA GLU A 165 -15.80 -14.89 -4.16
C GLU A 165 -15.01 -13.91 -5.04
N ARG A 166 -15.02 -12.61 -4.72
CA ARG A 166 -14.18 -11.62 -5.41
C ARG A 166 -12.70 -11.87 -5.17
N LEU A 167 -12.31 -12.10 -3.92
CA LEU A 167 -10.93 -12.38 -3.56
C LEU A 167 -10.45 -13.70 -4.16
N GLU A 168 -11.24 -14.76 -4.11
CA GLU A 168 -10.91 -16.04 -4.74
C GLU A 168 -10.81 -15.89 -6.26
N SER A 169 -11.76 -15.21 -6.91
CA SER A 169 -11.71 -14.96 -8.35
C SER A 169 -10.49 -14.14 -8.74
N TYR A 170 -10.21 -13.06 -8.01
CA TYR A 170 -9.04 -12.21 -8.24
C TYR A 170 -7.74 -12.98 -8.04
N LEU A 171 -7.59 -13.67 -6.90
CA LEU A 171 -6.38 -14.42 -6.57
C LEU A 171 -6.18 -15.64 -7.50
N SER A 172 -7.25 -16.28 -7.98
CA SER A 172 -7.14 -17.37 -8.97
C SER A 172 -6.66 -16.92 -10.35
N GLY A 173 -6.76 -15.62 -10.65
CA GLY A 173 -6.18 -15.02 -11.85
C GLY A 173 -4.77 -14.49 -11.65
N VAL A 174 -4.26 -14.50 -10.41
CA VAL A 174 -2.97 -13.94 -9.99
C VAL A 174 -1.97 -15.02 -9.57
N LEU A 175 -2.45 -16.07 -8.88
CA LEU A 175 -1.67 -17.16 -8.26
C LEU A 175 -1.98 -18.50 -8.91
#